data_AF-A0A6P7FZP5-F1
#
_entry.id   AF-A0A6P7FZP5-F1
#
_cell.length_a   1.000
_cell.length_b   1.000
_cell.length_c   1.000
_cell.angle_alpha   90.00
_cell.angle_beta   90.00
_cell.angle_gamma   90.00
#
_symmetry.space_group_name_H-M   'P 1'
#
loop_
_entity.id
_entity.type
_entity.pdbx_description
1 polymer ?
#
loop_
_entity_poly.entity_id
_entity_poly.type
_entity_poly.pdbx_seq_one_letter_code
_entity_poly.pdbx_strand_id
1 'polypeptide(L)'
;MPRSKTGKKREAINPELLKGALESIFHEDPTKRISCRQASKVIKISRATLAREARKFQEPEGGEYHYSVNYAVRQVFTDIEETCLVEYIKKIALMQYGLSKKGVRQLAYKYAVANNKKFPDSWHTEKLPVKSG
;
A
#
# COMPACT_ATOMS: atom_id res chain seq x y z
N MET A 1 -5.04 -10.89 8.43
CA MET A 1 -4.43 -10.70 9.77
C MET A 1 -3.69 -9.37 9.74
N PRO A 2 -3.80 -8.51 10.77
CA PRO A 2 -2.97 -7.32 10.83
C PRO A 2 -1.51 -7.75 10.90
N ARG A 3 -0.63 -7.11 10.10
CA ARG A 3 0.79 -7.48 10.04
C ARG A 3 1.51 -7.28 11.38
N SER A 4 0.95 -6.47 12.28
CA SER A 4 1.40 -6.27 13.66
C SER A 4 0.30 -6.68 14.63
N LYS A 5 0.63 -7.44 15.68
CA LYS A 5 -0.29 -7.76 16.80
C LYS A 5 -0.88 -6.51 17.45
N THR A 6 -0.16 -5.38 17.41
CA THR A 6 -0.55 -4.11 18.05
C THR A 6 -1.15 -3.10 17.09
N GLY A 7 -1.39 -3.47 15.82
CA GLY A 7 -1.96 -2.56 14.83
C GLY A 7 -1.06 -1.38 14.43
N LYS A 8 0.21 -1.35 14.86
CA LYS A 8 1.18 -0.33 14.45
C LYS A 8 1.24 -0.22 12.92
N LYS A 9 0.84 0.95 12.41
CA LYS A 9 1.01 1.31 11.00
C LYS A 9 2.50 1.55 10.74
N ARG A 10 2.93 1.29 9.50
CA ARG A 10 4.27 1.69 9.06
C ARG A 10 4.30 3.21 8.95
N GLU A 11 5.35 3.83 9.43
CA GLU A 11 5.64 5.23 9.16
C GLU A 11 5.82 5.43 7.66
N ALA A 12 5.31 6.55 7.15
CA ALA A 12 5.52 6.92 5.76
C ALA A 12 7.02 7.14 5.54
N ILE A 13 7.54 6.59 4.44
CA ILE A 13 8.94 6.80 4.07
C ILE A 13 9.07 8.23 3.56
N ASN A 14 9.98 9.00 4.16
CA ASN A 14 10.32 10.33 3.67
C ASN A 14 11.17 10.18 2.39
N PRO A 15 10.68 10.63 1.21
CA PRO A 15 11.37 10.46 -0.07
C PRO A 15 12.71 11.19 -0.11
N GLU A 16 12.83 12.36 0.52
CA GLU A 16 14.07 13.16 0.55
C GLU A 16 15.18 12.44 1.32
N LEU A 17 14.84 11.93 2.52
CA LEU A 17 15.78 11.15 3.33
C LEU A 17 16.20 9.86 2.63
N LEU A 18 15.29 9.25 1.87
CA LEU A 18 15.60 8.07 1.08
C LEU A 18 16.54 8.41 -0.09
N LYS A 19 16.28 9.50 -0.83
CA LYS A 19 17.12 9.94 -1.94
C LYS A 19 18.55 10.26 -1.47
N GLY A 20 18.70 11.08 -0.42
CA GLY A 20 20.02 11.35 0.18
C GLY A 20 20.69 10.08 0.74
N ALA A 21 19.87 9.18 1.30
CA ALA A 21 20.16 7.78 1.60
C ALA A 21 20.98 7.06 0.50
N LEU A 22 20.41 7.09 -0.70
CA LEU A 22 20.88 6.39 -1.89
C LEU A 22 22.09 7.09 -2.51
N GLU A 23 22.06 8.41 -2.60
CA GLU A 23 23.20 9.23 -3.03
C GLU A 23 24.44 8.96 -2.18
N SER A 24 24.29 8.84 -0.86
CA SER A 24 25.41 8.52 0.04
C SER A 24 25.94 7.08 -0.14
N ILE A 25 25.14 6.14 -0.64
CA ILE A 25 25.56 4.75 -0.89
C ILE A 25 26.33 4.63 -2.20
N PHE A 26 25.93 5.42 -3.19
CA PHE A 26 26.51 5.44 -4.54
C PHE A 26 27.42 6.65 -4.79
N HIS A 27 27.78 7.38 -3.73
CA HIS A 27 28.66 8.54 -3.82
C HIS A 27 30.02 8.16 -4.44
N GLU A 28 30.52 9.00 -5.34
CA GLU A 28 31.80 8.80 -6.05
C GLU A 28 32.98 8.81 -5.08
N ASP A 29 33.05 9.81 -4.18
CA ASP A 29 34.04 9.86 -3.10
C ASP A 29 33.90 8.68 -2.11
N PRO A 30 34.93 7.81 -1.98
CA PRO A 30 34.89 6.67 -1.05
C PRO A 30 34.77 7.07 0.42
N THR A 31 35.22 8.27 0.79
CA THR A 31 35.21 8.79 2.17
C THR A 31 33.82 9.21 2.63
N LYS A 32 32.96 9.63 1.70
CA LYS A 32 31.56 10.00 1.96
C LYS A 32 30.60 8.83 1.76
N ARG A 33 31.10 7.74 1.18
CA ARG A 33 30.32 6.54 0.91
C ARG A 33 29.97 5.80 2.19
N ILE A 34 28.69 5.52 2.39
CA ILE A 34 28.20 4.73 3.54
C ILE A 34 27.64 3.38 3.10
N SER A 35 27.78 2.37 3.95
CA SER A 35 27.20 1.05 3.68
C SER A 35 25.67 1.08 3.80
N CYS A 36 24.97 0.20 3.06
CA CYS A 36 23.52 0.05 3.20
C CYS A 36 23.07 -0.25 4.65
N ARG A 37 23.94 -0.87 5.46
CA ARG A 37 23.67 -1.14 6.86
C ARG A 37 23.69 0.16 7.69
N GLN A 38 24.62 1.05 7.41
CA GLN A 38 24.72 2.33 8.11
C GLN A 38 23.61 3.28 7.69
N ALA A 39 23.37 3.43 6.39
CA ALA A 39 22.25 4.19 5.83
C ALA A 39 20.90 3.76 6.43
N SER A 40 20.64 2.45 6.51
CA SER A 40 19.42 1.87 7.11
C SER A 40 19.20 2.30 8.57
N LYS A 41 20.26 2.44 9.36
CA LYS A 41 20.17 2.89 10.75
C LYS A 41 19.85 4.38 10.86
N VAL A 42 20.48 5.20 10.00
CA VAL A 42 20.31 6.66 9.99
C VAL A 42 18.88 7.03 9.61
N ILE A 43 18.38 6.45 8.51
CA ILE A 43 17.04 6.77 7.98
C ILE A 43 15.92 5.94 8.65
N LYS A 44 16.27 5.01 9.55
CA LYS A 44 15.34 4.08 10.24
C LYS A 44 14.43 3.27 9.30
N ILE A 45 14.90 2.99 8.08
CA ILE A 45 14.21 2.13 7.11
C ILE A 45 14.86 0.76 7.10
N SER A 46 14.07 -0.30 6.95
CA SER A 46 14.61 -1.66 6.87
C SER A 46 15.61 -1.82 5.70
N ARG A 47 16.69 -2.57 5.93
CA ARG A 47 17.69 -2.89 4.89
C ARG A 47 17.05 -3.48 3.63
N ALA A 48 16.00 -4.29 3.76
CA ALA A 48 15.29 -4.89 2.62
C ALA A 48 14.63 -3.84 1.72
N THR A 49 14.00 -2.83 2.31
CA THR A 49 13.45 -1.69 1.56
C THR A 49 14.58 -0.91 0.89
N LEU A 50 15.61 -0.54 1.64
CA LEU A 50 16.72 0.24 1.09
C LEU A 50 17.43 -0.48 -0.06
N ALA A 51 17.63 -1.81 0.04
CA ALA A 51 18.21 -2.61 -1.04
C ALA A 51 17.30 -2.72 -2.28
N ARG A 52 15.98 -2.69 -2.11
CA ARG A 52 15.04 -2.62 -3.23
C ARG A 52 15.14 -1.28 -3.94
N GLU A 53 15.13 -0.18 -3.19
CA GLU A 53 15.21 1.17 -3.75
C GLU A 53 16.59 1.46 -4.36
N ALA A 54 17.68 0.93 -3.79
CA ALA A 54 19.02 1.04 -4.37
C ALA A 54 19.13 0.41 -5.75
N ARG A 55 18.46 -0.73 -5.99
CA ARG A 55 18.41 -1.33 -7.34
C ARG A 55 17.67 -0.42 -8.33
N LYS A 56 16.54 0.15 -7.91
CA LYS A 56 15.77 1.11 -8.74
C LYS A 56 16.52 2.41 -8.99
N PHE A 57 17.40 2.81 -8.08
CA PHE A 57 18.22 4.01 -8.22
C PHE A 57 19.32 3.82 -9.28
N GLN A 58 19.88 2.62 -9.38
CA GLN A 58 20.89 2.30 -10.40
C GLN A 58 20.27 2.13 -11.80
N GLU A 59 19.06 1.57 -11.87
CA GLU A 59 18.32 1.34 -13.11
C GLU A 59 16.97 2.08 -13.05
N PRO A 60 16.96 3.41 -13.19
CA PRO A 60 15.72 4.18 -13.16
C PRO A 60 14.89 3.91 -14.41
N GLU A 61 13.70 3.34 -14.23
CA GLU A 61 12.69 3.25 -15.28
C GLU A 61 12.23 4.68 -15.65
N GLY A 62 12.71 5.21 -16.79
CA GLY A 62 12.32 6.55 -17.27
C GLY A 62 13.27 7.70 -16.94
N GLY A 63 14.53 7.41 -16.55
CA GLY A 63 15.60 8.40 -16.46
C GLY A 63 15.92 8.85 -15.04
N GLU A 64 15.01 9.55 -14.35
CA GLU A 64 15.23 10.00 -12.97
C GLU A 64 14.58 9.07 -11.94
N TYR A 65 15.32 8.75 -10.88
CA TYR A 65 14.77 8.01 -9.75
C TYR A 65 13.72 8.85 -9.00
N HIS A 66 12.48 8.34 -8.96
CA HIS A 66 11.40 8.89 -8.14
C HIS A 66 10.85 7.82 -7.20
N TYR A 67 10.86 8.11 -5.90
CA TYR A 67 10.25 7.22 -4.92
C TYR A 67 8.72 7.39 -4.93
N SER A 68 8.02 6.41 -5.49
CA SER A 68 6.56 6.31 -5.41
C SER A 68 6.13 4.97 -4.83
N VAL A 69 5.05 5.01 -4.03
CA VAL A 69 4.40 3.79 -3.58
C VAL A 69 3.20 3.55 -4.49
N ASN A 70 3.28 2.52 -5.31
CA ASN A 70 2.23 2.23 -6.28
C ASN A 70 1.07 1.44 -5.63
N TYR A 71 0.20 2.16 -4.92
CA TYR A 71 -1.03 1.61 -4.35
C TYR A 71 -2.13 1.45 -5.42
N ALA A 72 -2.06 2.21 -6.51
CA ALA A 72 -3.07 2.27 -7.55
C ALA A 72 -3.16 1.00 -8.41
N VAL A 73 -2.07 0.21 -8.53
CA VAL A 73 -2.04 -1.01 -9.38
C VAL A 73 -3.17 -1.99 -9.09
N ARG A 74 -3.67 -2.03 -7.85
CA ARG A 74 -4.74 -2.96 -7.43
C ARG A 74 -6.01 -2.25 -6.99
N GLN A 75 -6.15 -0.97 -7.30
CA GLN A 75 -7.34 -0.21 -7.00
C GLN A 75 -8.46 -0.66 -7.94
N VAL A 76 -9.59 -1.10 -7.36
CA VAL A 76 -10.75 -1.58 -8.12
C VAL A 76 -11.74 -0.44 -8.37
N PHE A 77 -11.92 0.42 -7.37
CA PHE A 77 -12.87 1.54 -7.41
C PHE A 77 -12.12 2.86 -7.46
N THR A 78 -12.65 3.79 -8.24
CA THR A 78 -12.23 5.20 -8.22
C THR A 78 -12.66 5.86 -6.92
N ASP A 79 -12.05 6.98 -6.58
CA ASP A 79 -12.38 7.73 -5.35
C ASP A 79 -13.86 8.11 -5.27
N ILE A 80 -14.47 8.41 -6.42
CA ILE A 80 -15.91 8.71 -6.54
C ILE A 80 -16.74 7.48 -6.22
N GLU A 81 -16.43 6.33 -6.84
CA GLU A 81 -17.12 5.05 -6.59
C GLU A 81 -17.00 4.61 -5.12
N GLU A 82 -15.81 4.75 -4.51
CA GLU A 82 -15.61 4.46 -3.09
C GLU A 82 -16.45 5.38 -2.20
N THR A 83 -16.52 6.67 -2.53
CA THR A 83 -17.34 7.64 -1.80
C THR A 83 -18.82 7.26 -1.87
N CYS A 84 -19.34 6.93 -3.05
CA CYS A 84 -20.71 6.48 -3.22
C CYS A 84 -21.02 5.21 -2.41
N LEU A 85 -20.12 4.22 -2.42
CA LEU A 85 -20.26 3.01 -1.61
C LEU A 85 -20.30 3.33 -0.10
N VAL A 86 -19.41 4.21 0.37
CA VAL A 86 -19.35 4.62 1.79
C VAL A 86 -20.64 5.31 2.22
N GLU A 87 -21.15 6.24 1.41
CA GLU A 87 -22.42 6.92 1.70
C GLU A 87 -23.59 5.94 1.74
N TYR A 88 -23.64 4.98 0.81
CA TYR A 88 -24.67 3.97 0.79
C TYR A 88 -24.62 3.05 2.01
N ILE A 89 -23.42 2.62 2.43
CA ILE A 89 -23.22 1.82 3.65
C ILE A 89 -23.66 2.59 4.90
N LYS A 90 -23.33 3.89 4.98
CA LYS A 90 -23.77 4.75 6.08
C LYS A 90 -25.30 4.86 6.14
N LYS A 91 -25.97 5.02 5.00
CA LYS A 91 -27.44 5.04 4.92
C LYS A 91 -28.06 3.72 5.40
N ILE A 92 -27.55 2.58 4.94
CA ILE A 92 -28.04 1.26 5.41
C ILE A 92 -27.81 1.10 6.92
N ALA A 93 -26.66 1.56 7.43
CA ALA A 93 -26.37 1.45 8.85
C ALA A 93 -27.35 2.22 9.74
N LEU A 94 -27.89 3.34 9.24
CA LEU A 94 -28.95 4.08 9.92
C LEU A 94 -30.32 3.41 9.80
N MET A 95 -30.59 2.70 8.70
CA MET A 95 -31.90 2.09 8.43
C MET A 95 -32.07 0.70 9.06
N GLN A 96 -31.00 -0.11 9.13
CA GLN A 96 -31.10 -1.53 9.47
C GLN A 96 -29.82 -2.03 10.13
N TYR A 97 -29.72 -1.93 11.48
CA TYR A 97 -28.69 -2.49 12.38
C TYR A 97 -27.21 -2.54 11.90
N GLY A 98 -26.82 -1.84 10.84
CA GLY A 98 -25.54 -1.99 10.17
C GLY A 98 -25.44 -3.18 9.21
N LEU A 99 -24.49 -3.08 8.27
CA LEU A 99 -23.96 -4.24 7.56
C LEU A 99 -22.78 -4.82 8.33
N SER A 100 -22.77 -6.16 8.48
CA SER A 100 -21.56 -6.85 8.93
C SER A 100 -20.41 -6.65 7.94
N LYS A 101 -19.17 -6.87 8.38
CA LYS A 101 -17.99 -6.85 7.48
C LYS A 101 -18.14 -7.79 6.28
N LYS A 102 -18.88 -8.90 6.43
CA LYS A 102 -19.20 -9.82 5.33
C LYS A 102 -20.19 -9.17 4.36
N GLY A 103 -21.25 -8.54 4.87
CA GLY A 103 -22.26 -7.84 4.06
C GLY A 103 -21.66 -6.68 3.26
N VAL A 104 -20.77 -5.88 3.86
CA VAL A 104 -20.07 -4.80 3.15
C VAL A 104 -19.23 -5.33 1.97
N ARG A 105 -18.52 -6.45 2.17
CA ARG A 105 -17.72 -7.07 1.08
C ARG A 105 -18.61 -7.65 -0.02
N GLN A 106 -19.75 -8.26 0.32
CA GLN A 106 -20.72 -8.75 -0.66
C GLN A 106 -21.32 -7.61 -1.47
N LEU A 107 -21.64 -6.49 -0.81
CA LEU A 107 -22.12 -5.27 -1.47
C LEU A 107 -21.08 -4.73 -2.46
N ALA A 108 -19.81 -4.59 -2.03
CA ALA A 108 -18.74 -4.14 -2.90
C ALA A 108 -18.52 -5.08 -4.09
N TYR A 109 -18.58 -6.41 -3.89
CA TYR A 109 -18.51 -7.39 -4.98
C TYR A 109 -19.66 -7.22 -5.97
N LYS A 110 -20.90 -7.15 -5.49
CA LYS A 110 -22.08 -6.94 -6.34
C LYS A 110 -21.97 -5.63 -7.12
N TYR A 111 -21.49 -4.56 -6.50
CA TYR A 111 -21.25 -3.28 -7.14
C TYR A 111 -20.15 -3.37 -8.22
N ALA A 112 -19.06 -4.08 -7.96
CA ALA A 112 -17.99 -4.29 -8.95
C ALA A 112 -18.48 -5.11 -10.17
N VAL A 113 -19.24 -6.18 -9.94
CA VAL A 113 -19.84 -7.00 -11.00
C VAL A 113 -20.83 -6.19 -11.83
N ALA A 114 -21.73 -5.45 -11.17
CA ALA A 114 -22.74 -4.64 -11.85
C ALA A 114 -22.13 -3.53 -12.73
N ASN A 115 -20.98 -2.97 -12.31
CA ASN A 115 -20.26 -1.94 -13.06
C ASN A 115 -19.15 -2.51 -13.96
N ASN A 116 -19.12 -3.82 -14.21
CA ASN A 116 -18.11 -4.50 -15.05
C ASN A 116 -16.65 -4.14 -14.69
N LYS A 117 -16.37 -3.97 -13.40
CA LYS A 117 -15.02 -3.63 -12.92
C LYS A 117 -14.09 -4.82 -13.05
N LYS A 118 -12.80 -4.56 -13.30
CA LYS A 118 -11.75 -5.57 -13.15
C LYS A 118 -11.37 -5.69 -11.68
N PHE A 119 -11.44 -6.89 -11.14
CA PHE A 119 -11.06 -7.18 -9.76
C PHE A 119 -10.37 -8.56 -9.67
N PRO A 120 -9.59 -8.82 -8.61
CA PRO A 120 -8.84 -10.08 -8.49
C PRO A 120 -9.77 -11.29 -8.34
N ASP A 121 -9.40 -12.43 -8.94
CA ASP A 121 -10.17 -13.69 -8.89
C ASP A 121 -10.50 -14.16 -7.46
N SER A 122 -9.66 -13.78 -6.50
CA SER A 122 -9.91 -14.04 -5.07
C SER A 122 -11.22 -13.45 -4.54
N TRP A 123 -11.85 -12.52 -5.25
CA TRP A 123 -13.19 -11.99 -4.92
C TRP A 123 -14.32 -12.93 -5.31
N HIS A 124 -14.14 -13.75 -6.35
CA HIS A 124 -15.15 -14.72 -6.82
C HIS A 124 -15.33 -15.91 -5.87
N THR A 125 -14.34 -16.17 -5.02
CA THR A 125 -14.44 -17.25 -4.03
C THR A 125 -15.21 -16.75 -2.82
N GLU A 126 -16.28 -17.46 -2.44
CA GLU A 126 -17.00 -17.31 -1.16
C GLU A 126 -16.13 -17.50 0.10
N LYS A 127 -14.80 -17.41 -0.01
CA LYS A 127 -13.88 -17.19 1.09
C LYS A 127 -13.82 -15.70 1.42
N LEU A 128 -14.97 -15.07 1.71
CA LEU A 128 -14.95 -13.91 2.58
C LEU A 128 -14.46 -14.45 3.93
N PRO A 129 -13.25 -14.15 4.42
CA PRO A 129 -12.77 -14.74 5.65
C PRO A 129 -13.69 -14.28 6.78
N VAL A 130 -14.53 -15.21 7.24
CA VAL A 130 -15.16 -15.17 8.55
C VAL A 130 -14.09 -15.76 9.46
N LYS A 131 -13.34 -14.91 10.15
CA LYS A 131 -12.83 -15.32 11.45
C LYS A 131 -13.92 -14.94 12.44
N SER A 132 -14.63 -15.96 12.91
CA SER A 132 -15.25 -15.93 14.24
C SER A 132 -14.18 -15.45 15.22
N GLY A 133 -14.48 -14.34 15.88
CA GLY A 133 -13.71 -13.76 16.96
C GLY A 133 -14.70 -13.25 17.99
#